data_AF-A0A8H2ZFJ7-F1
#
_entry.id   AF-A0A8H2ZFJ7-F1
#
_cell.length_a   1.000
_cell.length_b   1.000
_cell.length_c   1.000
_cell.angle_alpha   90.00
_cell.angle_beta   90.00
_cell.angle_gamma   90.00
#
_symmetry.space_group_name_H-M   'P 1'
#
loop_
_entity.id
_entity.type
_entity.pdbx_description
1 polymer ?
#
loop_
_entity_poly.entity_id
_entity_poly.type
_entity_poly.pdbx_seq_one_letter_code
_entity_poly.pdbx_strand_id
1 'polypeptide(L)'
;MKKTILCMQTPNVDSPLLKQPDFISEYDCVIQEITSKDKLLTCLKSLKEKNANIVAIYGGFGAFPMIGGLTPELINHPLFPSDTLRCIALCSRGYNGYDLGALKEHNIALYNYQDAQPDSLITQFQIDLVGNDVADCALWHVLEGFRKFSYQQTILRENGHTVKARSTMANSPEADKFAFGHELSNKMLAISPKGKKCLLLGLGSIGKQIAIKLQMGLGMEVHYAARHEADVKDQGGFHWKFHNIQTLLSENDDSELNQFNAVVVALPATPQTYHLINSEFLQKCNKELVLVNVGRGDIVDMEAVTEAIINGQIRHIGTDVFHDEPKVDDILRNDILQSTVTPHVGSATSELFSQSCEFALTNIVRTTSNRYKDEPNHSDLKLCRVI
;
A
#
# COMPACT_ATOMS: atom_id res chain seq x y z
N MET A 1 35.51 2.12 19.06
CA MET A 1 35.17 2.13 17.61
C MET A 1 33.70 2.47 17.52
N LYS A 2 33.31 3.39 16.63
CA LYS A 2 31.90 3.71 16.43
C LYS A 2 31.13 2.51 15.90
N LYS A 3 29.85 2.45 16.20
CA LYS A 3 28.93 1.46 15.66
C LYS A 3 28.57 1.84 14.23
N THR A 4 28.54 0.90 13.31
CA THR A 4 28.16 1.17 11.92
C THR A 4 26.69 0.87 11.70
N ILE A 5 25.98 1.81 11.10
CA ILE A 5 24.63 1.61 10.54
C ILE A 5 24.78 1.55 9.03
N LEU A 6 24.43 0.41 8.42
CA LEU A 6 24.35 0.30 6.97
C LEU A 6 22.99 0.83 6.51
N CYS A 7 22.98 1.98 5.84
CA CYS A 7 21.77 2.57 5.28
C CYS A 7 21.60 2.12 3.83
N MET A 8 20.65 1.20 3.59
CA MET A 8 20.30 0.68 2.27
C MET A 8 19.37 1.60 1.46
N GLN A 9 19.33 2.87 1.83
CA GLN A 9 18.81 4.05 1.12
C GLN A 9 19.23 5.26 1.97
N THR A 10 19.22 6.46 1.41
CA THR A 10 19.48 7.68 2.18
C THR A 10 18.31 7.95 3.15
N PRO A 11 18.53 7.97 4.48
CA PRO A 11 17.49 8.39 5.42
C PRO A 11 17.14 9.87 5.22
N ASN A 12 16.05 10.34 5.84
CA ASN A 12 15.76 11.77 5.85
C ASN A 12 16.93 12.56 6.46
N VAL A 13 17.63 13.33 5.63
CA VAL A 13 18.81 14.12 6.03
C VAL A 13 18.45 15.23 7.01
N ASP A 14 17.17 15.61 7.07
CA ASP A 14 16.67 16.60 8.00
C ASP A 14 16.30 16.04 9.37
N SER A 15 16.45 14.72 9.56
CA SER A 15 16.26 14.05 10.83
C SER A 15 16.98 14.77 11.98
N PRO A 16 16.26 15.22 13.02
CA PRO A 16 16.87 15.78 14.21
C PRO A 16 17.82 14.77 14.87
N LEU A 17 17.48 13.48 14.85
CA LEU A 17 18.27 12.41 15.45
C LEU A 17 19.64 12.27 14.79
N LEU A 18 19.72 12.32 13.46
CA LEU A 18 21.01 12.28 12.74
C LEU A 18 21.91 13.48 13.05
N LYS A 19 21.32 14.61 13.45
CA LYS A 19 22.02 15.86 13.78
C LYS A 19 22.45 15.93 15.26
N GLN A 20 22.05 14.98 16.10
CA GLN A 20 22.41 14.98 17.53
C GLN A 20 23.90 14.65 17.74
N PRO A 21 24.64 15.44 18.55
CA PRO A 21 26.06 15.18 18.84
C PRO A 21 26.34 13.77 19.35
N ASP A 22 25.46 13.24 20.20
CA ASP A 22 25.61 11.89 20.73
C ASP A 22 25.43 10.82 19.65
N PHE A 23 24.48 11.01 18.73
CA PHE A 23 24.30 10.09 17.60
C PHE A 23 25.55 10.10 16.72
N ILE A 24 26.04 11.30 16.37
CA ILE A 24 27.23 11.50 15.55
C ILE A 24 28.47 10.90 16.21
N SER A 25 28.60 10.97 17.54
CA SER A 25 29.74 10.40 18.27
C SER A 25 29.66 8.87 18.44
N GLU A 26 28.46 8.28 18.46
CA GLU A 26 28.25 6.84 18.66
C GLU A 26 28.22 6.03 17.35
N TYR A 27 27.70 6.61 16.26
CA TYR A 27 27.44 5.91 15.01
C TYR A 27 28.21 6.49 13.82
N ASP A 28 28.58 5.60 12.89
CA ASP A 28 28.95 5.92 11.53
C ASP A 28 27.87 5.37 10.58
N CYS A 29 27.16 6.26 9.87
CA CYS A 29 26.17 5.88 8.87
C CYS A 29 26.84 5.68 7.51
N VAL A 30 26.82 4.45 7.01
CA VAL A 30 27.31 4.12 5.66
C VAL A 30 26.11 4.06 4.74
N ILE A 31 25.95 5.08 3.89
CA ILE A 31 24.86 5.15 2.93
C ILE A 31 25.31 4.46 1.64
N GLN A 32 24.55 3.47 1.19
CA GLN A 32 24.81 2.78 -0.05
C GLN A 32 23.51 2.53 -0.80
N GLU A 33 23.48 2.91 -2.07
CA GLU A 33 22.41 2.50 -2.97
C GLU A 33 22.61 1.04 -3.37
N ILE A 34 21.77 0.16 -2.82
CA ILE A 34 21.80 -1.28 -3.07
C ILE A 34 20.70 -1.62 -4.06
N THR A 35 21.11 -1.97 -5.28
CA THR A 35 20.21 -2.31 -6.40
C THR A 35 20.33 -3.77 -6.85
N SER A 36 21.23 -4.55 -6.23
CA SER A 36 21.36 -6.00 -6.47
C SER A 36 21.98 -6.70 -5.26
N LYS A 37 21.79 -8.03 -5.17
CA LYS A 37 22.44 -8.87 -4.16
C LYS A 37 23.97 -8.75 -4.21
N ASP A 38 24.57 -8.75 -5.41
CA ASP A 38 26.02 -8.62 -5.57
C ASP A 38 26.57 -7.29 -5.05
N LYS A 39 25.84 -6.18 -5.25
CA LYS A 39 26.22 -4.88 -4.68
C LYS A 39 26.18 -4.91 -3.16
N LEU A 40 25.18 -5.56 -2.55
CA LEU A 40 25.12 -5.74 -1.10
C LEU A 40 26.31 -6.54 -0.60
N LEU A 41 26.60 -7.69 -1.20
CA LEU A 41 27.72 -8.54 -0.81
C LEU A 41 29.07 -7.82 -0.97
N THR A 42 29.25 -7.05 -2.04
CA THR A 42 30.45 -6.23 -2.27
C THR A 42 30.60 -5.14 -1.19
N CYS A 43 29.50 -4.47 -0.82
CA CYS A 43 29.48 -3.47 0.25
C CYS A 43 29.85 -4.12 1.60
N LEU A 44 29.21 -5.23 1.94
CA LEU A 44 29.47 -5.98 3.18
C LEU A 44 30.92 -6.47 3.25
N LYS A 45 31.48 -6.96 2.14
CA LYS A 45 32.90 -7.34 2.05
C LYS A 45 33.82 -6.16 2.35
N SER A 46 33.61 -5.01 1.70
CA SER A 46 34.42 -3.81 1.92
C SER A 46 34.34 -3.31 3.37
N LEU A 47 33.15 -3.39 3.99
CA LEU A 47 32.96 -3.02 5.39
C LEU A 47 33.66 -4.01 6.35
N LYS A 48 33.60 -5.31 6.05
CA LYS A 48 34.31 -6.34 6.82
C LYS A 48 35.82 -6.16 6.74
N GLU A 49 36.38 -5.87 5.57
CA GLU A 49 37.81 -5.57 5.37
C GLU A 49 38.26 -4.32 6.14
N LYS A 50 37.37 -3.35 6.34
CA LYS A 50 37.59 -2.16 7.17
C LYS A 50 37.36 -2.40 8.67
N ASN A 51 37.05 -3.63 9.09
CA ASN A 51 36.65 -4.00 10.45
C ASN A 51 35.46 -3.17 10.98
N ALA A 52 34.53 -2.79 10.11
CA ALA A 52 33.34 -2.03 10.50
C ALA A 52 32.43 -2.89 11.40
N ASN A 53 32.02 -2.34 12.54
CA ASN A 53 31.12 -3.00 13.47
C ASN A 53 29.66 -2.73 13.10
N ILE A 54 29.12 -3.47 12.12
CA ILE A 54 27.75 -3.27 11.64
C ILE A 54 26.76 -3.79 12.69
N VAL A 55 26.08 -2.88 13.38
CA VAL A 55 25.11 -3.22 14.45
C VAL A 55 23.66 -3.12 13.99
N ALA A 56 23.40 -2.39 12.91
CA ALA A 56 22.06 -2.20 12.37
C ALA A 56 22.06 -1.99 10.86
N ILE A 57 20.94 -2.36 10.22
CA ILE A 57 20.63 -2.00 8.84
C ILE A 57 19.37 -1.11 8.83
N TYR A 58 19.50 0.07 8.24
CA TYR A 58 18.36 0.93 7.91
C TYR A 58 17.86 0.56 6.50
N GLY A 59 16.62 0.08 6.41
CA GLY A 59 15.96 -0.32 5.17
C GLY A 59 14.92 0.69 4.72
N GLY A 60 15.29 1.64 3.87
CA GLY A 60 14.32 2.54 3.22
C GLY A 60 13.41 1.81 2.23
N PHE A 61 12.45 2.53 1.63
CA PHE A 61 11.38 1.95 0.79
C PHE A 61 11.86 1.03 -0.36
N GLY A 62 12.99 1.35 -0.99
CA GLY A 62 13.57 0.55 -2.08
C GLY A 62 14.67 -0.44 -1.66
N ALA A 63 14.89 -0.68 -0.36
CA ALA A 63 16.06 -1.43 0.12
C ALA A 63 16.05 -2.92 -0.30
N PHE A 64 15.38 -3.77 0.48
CA PHE A 64 15.38 -5.22 0.23
C PHE A 64 14.52 -5.70 -0.95
N PRO A 65 13.38 -5.06 -1.30
CA PRO A 65 12.60 -5.47 -2.47
C PRO A 65 13.44 -5.53 -3.76
N MET A 66 14.34 -4.56 -3.96
CA MET A 66 15.22 -4.48 -5.14
C MET A 66 16.21 -5.65 -5.26
N ILE A 67 16.43 -6.41 -4.18
CA ILE A 67 17.33 -7.56 -4.18
C ILE A 67 16.59 -8.89 -3.98
N GLY A 68 15.27 -8.90 -4.09
CA GLY A 68 14.43 -10.08 -3.91
C GLY A 68 14.17 -10.45 -2.45
N GLY A 69 14.26 -9.47 -1.54
CA GLY A 69 13.98 -9.66 -0.11
C GLY A 69 15.18 -10.18 0.70
N LEU A 70 14.90 -10.50 1.96
CA LEU A 70 15.88 -11.01 2.92
C LEU A 70 15.67 -12.51 3.14
N THR A 71 16.23 -13.28 2.22
CA THR A 71 16.13 -14.76 2.18
C THR A 71 17.07 -15.45 3.17
N PRO A 72 16.82 -16.73 3.55
CA PRO A 72 17.75 -17.51 4.37
C PRO A 72 19.14 -17.62 3.77
N GLU A 73 19.25 -17.74 2.45
CA GLU A 73 20.52 -17.77 1.72
C GLU A 73 21.34 -16.51 1.99
N LEU A 74 20.70 -15.34 1.93
CA LEU A 74 21.37 -14.06 2.18
C LEU A 74 21.72 -13.88 3.66
N ILE A 75 20.83 -14.23 4.58
CA ILE A 75 21.05 -14.11 6.03
C ILE A 75 22.20 -15.01 6.49
N ASN A 76 22.27 -16.23 5.96
CA ASN A 76 23.31 -17.21 6.31
C ASN A 76 24.60 -17.04 5.50
N HIS A 77 24.68 -16.06 4.61
CA HIS A 77 25.86 -15.82 3.79
C HIS A 77 27.06 -15.41 4.66
N PRO A 78 28.31 -15.88 4.42
CA PRO A 78 29.48 -15.58 5.27
C PRO A 78 29.89 -14.10 5.37
N LEU A 79 29.35 -13.26 4.49
CA LEU A 79 29.54 -11.80 4.50
C LEU A 79 28.41 -11.07 5.23
N PHE A 80 27.28 -11.73 5.49
CA PHE A 80 26.21 -11.14 6.26
C PHE A 80 26.67 -10.94 7.71
N PRO A 81 26.45 -9.77 8.33
CA PRO A 81 27.07 -9.43 9.60
C PRO A 81 26.30 -10.01 10.80
N SER A 82 25.89 -11.29 10.74
CA SER A 82 25.05 -11.92 11.77
C SER A 82 25.63 -11.86 13.18
N ASP A 83 26.96 -11.90 13.33
CA ASP A 83 27.63 -11.86 14.63
C ASP A 83 27.48 -10.49 15.34
N THR A 84 27.45 -9.40 14.57
CA THR A 84 27.45 -8.02 15.09
C THR A 84 26.10 -7.32 14.94
N LEU A 85 25.30 -7.71 13.94
CA LEU A 85 24.00 -7.14 13.66
C LEU A 85 23.02 -7.44 14.79
N ARG A 86 22.24 -6.43 15.20
CA ARG A 86 21.24 -6.56 16.28
C ARG A 86 19.83 -6.26 15.79
N CYS A 87 19.70 -5.36 14.81
CA CYS A 87 18.40 -5.11 14.20
C CYS A 87 18.45 -4.67 12.74
N ILE A 88 17.32 -4.86 12.07
CA ILE A 88 16.99 -4.27 10.79
C ILE A 88 15.72 -3.44 11.00
N ALA A 89 15.73 -2.17 10.59
CA ALA A 89 14.57 -1.30 10.71
C ALA A 89 14.11 -0.81 9.34
N LEU A 90 12.87 -1.15 8.98
CA LEU A 90 12.24 -0.83 7.71
C LEU A 90 11.38 0.43 7.82
N CYS A 91 11.39 1.25 6.78
CA CYS A 91 10.44 2.36 6.63
C CYS A 91 9.08 1.91 6.09
N SER A 92 8.96 0.66 5.63
CA SER A 92 7.73 0.08 5.08
C SER A 92 6.94 -0.72 6.12
N ARG A 93 5.64 -0.91 5.85
CA ARG A 93 4.76 -1.83 6.61
C ARG A 93 4.96 -3.28 6.22
N GLY A 94 4.99 -3.54 4.92
CA GLY A 94 5.09 -4.88 4.37
C GLY A 94 6.46 -5.48 4.64
N TYR A 95 6.47 -6.73 5.07
CA TYR A 95 7.67 -7.55 5.27
C TYR A 95 7.55 -8.90 4.55
N ASN A 96 6.76 -8.95 3.47
CA ASN A 96 6.75 -10.10 2.56
C ASN A 96 8.14 -10.25 1.95
N GLY A 97 8.66 -11.48 1.88
CA GLY A 97 10.01 -11.75 1.40
C GLY A 97 11.12 -11.58 2.43
N TYR A 98 10.79 -11.47 3.73
CA TYR A 98 11.76 -11.44 4.82
C TYR A 98 11.62 -12.71 5.66
N ASP A 99 12.70 -13.48 5.78
CA ASP A 99 12.67 -14.73 6.54
C ASP A 99 12.85 -14.47 8.04
N LEU A 100 11.73 -14.49 8.75
CA LEU A 100 11.68 -14.24 10.19
C LEU A 100 12.33 -15.36 11.00
N GLY A 101 12.33 -16.60 10.49
CA GLY A 101 12.94 -17.75 11.17
C GLY A 101 14.45 -17.60 11.20
N ALA A 102 15.06 -17.37 10.03
CA ALA A 102 16.50 -17.17 9.90
C ALA A 102 16.98 -15.94 10.70
N LEU A 103 16.24 -14.83 10.68
CA LEU A 103 16.58 -13.66 11.50
C LEU A 103 16.58 -13.98 13.00
N LYS A 104 15.58 -14.76 13.47
CA LYS A 104 15.47 -15.15 14.87
C LYS A 104 16.61 -16.08 15.31
N GLU A 105 17.05 -17.01 14.45
CA GLU A 105 18.19 -17.89 14.72
C GLU A 105 19.49 -17.11 15.00
N HIS A 106 19.66 -15.96 14.34
CA HIS A 106 20.80 -15.05 14.55
C HIS A 106 20.53 -13.97 15.61
N ASN A 107 19.40 -14.00 16.32
CA ASN A 107 18.97 -13.00 17.30
C ASN A 107 18.92 -11.55 16.73
N ILE A 108 18.49 -11.42 15.47
CA ILE A 108 18.35 -10.11 14.80
C ILE A 108 16.88 -9.69 14.86
N ALA A 109 16.61 -8.55 15.48
CA ALA A 109 15.26 -7.98 15.53
C ALA A 109 14.89 -7.33 14.19
N LEU A 110 13.64 -7.51 13.74
CA LEU A 110 13.08 -6.79 12.58
C LEU A 110 12.01 -5.81 13.05
N TYR A 111 12.19 -4.55 12.69
CA TYR A 111 11.21 -3.48 12.92
C TYR A 111 10.61 -3.05 11.59
N ASN A 112 9.29 -2.94 11.54
CA ASN A 112 8.56 -2.36 10.42
C ASN A 112 7.81 -1.11 10.88
N TYR A 113 7.46 -0.22 9.95
CA TYR A 113 6.60 0.89 10.30
C TYR A 113 5.17 0.39 10.58
N GLN A 114 4.52 0.90 11.63
CA GLN A 114 3.07 0.79 11.81
C GLN A 114 2.53 2.11 12.37
N ASP A 115 1.26 2.40 12.09
CA ASP A 115 0.58 3.55 12.70
C ASP A 115 0.62 3.42 14.23
N ALA A 116 0.98 4.50 14.92
CA ALA A 116 0.72 4.59 16.35
C ALA A 116 -0.79 4.47 16.56
N GLN A 117 -1.24 3.61 17.47
CA GLN A 117 -2.66 3.51 17.83
C GLN A 117 -3.07 4.80 18.56
N PRO A 118 -3.94 5.65 18.00
CA PRO A 118 -4.46 6.78 18.74
C PRO A 118 -5.60 6.30 19.65
N ASP A 119 -5.60 6.77 20.90
CA ASP A 119 -6.76 6.67 21.78
C ASP A 119 -7.82 7.69 21.31
N SER A 120 -9.01 7.20 20.99
CA SER A 120 -10.23 7.93 20.57
C SER A 120 -10.38 8.34 19.08
N LEU A 121 -11.61 8.14 18.60
CA LEU A 121 -12.07 8.19 17.21
C LEU A 121 -12.56 9.59 16.75
N ILE A 122 -12.32 10.63 17.55
CA ILE A 122 -12.93 11.96 17.37
C ILE A 122 -12.01 12.92 16.57
N THR A 123 -10.75 12.56 16.31
CA THR A 123 -9.83 13.35 15.46
C THR A 123 -9.79 12.78 14.03
N GLN A 124 -10.90 12.91 13.29
CA GLN A 124 -11.23 12.11 12.09
C GLN A 124 -10.38 12.27 10.80
N PHE A 125 -9.24 12.97 10.82
CA PHE A 125 -8.34 13.07 9.67
C PHE A 125 -6.87 13.25 10.12
N GLN A 126 -6.39 12.38 11.01
CA GLN A 126 -5.01 12.44 11.49
C GLN A 126 -4.02 12.39 10.31
N ILE A 127 -3.19 13.43 10.22
CA ILE A 127 -2.25 13.72 9.12
C ILE A 127 -1.06 12.73 9.11
N ASP A 128 -0.91 11.90 10.16
CA ASP A 128 0.30 11.11 10.42
C ASP A 128 0.07 9.59 10.45
N LEU A 129 -0.96 9.08 9.76
CA LEU A 129 -1.26 7.65 9.66
C LEU A 129 -1.13 7.17 8.21
N VAL A 130 -0.29 6.17 7.94
CA VAL A 130 -0.22 5.47 6.63
C VAL A 130 -1.60 5.00 6.19
N GLY A 131 -2.41 4.54 7.15
CA GLY A 131 -3.78 4.12 6.90
C GLY A 131 -4.61 5.19 6.18
N ASN A 132 -4.38 6.45 6.51
CA ASN A 132 -5.06 7.59 5.92
C ASN A 132 -4.59 7.85 4.47
N ASP A 133 -3.28 7.83 4.22
CA ASP A 133 -2.71 8.13 2.90
C ASP A 133 -3.09 7.07 1.86
N VAL A 134 -2.97 5.79 2.21
CA VAL A 134 -3.43 4.69 1.33
C VAL A 134 -4.93 4.80 1.07
N ALA A 135 -5.69 5.26 2.04
CA ALA A 135 -7.12 5.49 1.86
C ALA A 135 -7.44 6.67 0.93
N ASP A 136 -6.60 7.70 0.85
CA ASP A 136 -6.74 8.77 -0.15
C ASP A 136 -6.50 8.24 -1.57
N CYS A 137 -5.49 7.39 -1.75
CA CYS A 137 -5.25 6.70 -3.01
C CYS A 137 -6.45 5.84 -3.43
N ALA A 138 -6.98 5.01 -2.52
CA ALA A 138 -8.16 4.20 -2.78
C ALA A 138 -9.40 5.05 -3.11
N LEU A 139 -9.63 6.13 -2.35
CA LEU A 139 -10.70 7.10 -2.58
C LEU A 139 -10.62 7.69 -3.99
N TRP A 140 -9.43 8.08 -4.42
CA TRP A 140 -9.19 8.60 -5.78
C TRP A 140 -9.50 7.54 -6.84
N HIS A 141 -9.01 6.31 -6.71
CA HIS A 141 -9.31 5.22 -7.65
C HIS A 141 -10.81 4.91 -7.74
N VAL A 142 -11.53 4.91 -6.61
CA VAL A 142 -12.99 4.76 -6.62
C VAL A 142 -13.64 5.91 -7.38
N LEU A 143 -13.25 7.16 -7.08
CA LEU A 143 -13.79 8.34 -7.75
C LEU A 143 -13.53 8.30 -9.26
N GLU A 144 -12.35 7.85 -9.69
CA GLU A 144 -12.00 7.65 -11.10
C GLU A 144 -12.91 6.62 -11.78
N GLY A 145 -13.20 5.49 -11.14
CA GLY A 145 -14.08 4.49 -11.74
C GLY A 145 -15.52 4.99 -11.97
N PHE A 146 -15.99 5.93 -11.15
CA PHE A 146 -17.29 6.56 -11.33
C PHE A 146 -17.25 7.76 -12.29
N ARG A 147 -16.23 8.61 -12.20
CA ARG A 147 -16.20 9.95 -12.81
C ARG A 147 -15.25 10.11 -13.99
N LYS A 148 -14.26 9.23 -14.13
CA LYS A 148 -13.31 9.17 -15.26
C LYS A 148 -12.60 10.52 -15.47
N PHE A 149 -12.08 11.11 -14.40
CA PHE A 149 -11.42 12.42 -14.48
C PHE A 149 -10.07 12.33 -15.18
N SER A 150 -9.32 11.25 -14.98
CA SER A 150 -8.01 11.03 -15.61
C SER A 150 -8.13 10.89 -17.14
N TYR A 151 -9.14 10.15 -17.63
CA TYR A 151 -9.47 10.09 -19.05
C TYR A 151 -9.77 11.49 -19.60
N GLN A 152 -10.68 12.22 -18.95
CA GLN A 152 -11.07 13.57 -19.39
C GLN A 152 -9.90 14.57 -19.37
N GLN A 153 -9.02 14.48 -18.37
CA GLN A 153 -7.82 15.29 -18.28
C GLN A 153 -6.85 15.00 -19.43
N THR A 154 -6.68 13.72 -19.78
CA THR A 154 -5.82 13.29 -20.90
C THR A 154 -6.31 13.91 -22.20
N ILE A 155 -7.59 13.75 -22.51
CA ILE A 155 -8.19 14.32 -23.72
C ILE A 155 -8.12 15.86 -23.72
N LEU A 156 -8.29 16.50 -22.57
CA LEU A 156 -8.13 17.96 -22.45
C LEU A 156 -6.71 18.42 -22.76
N ARG A 157 -5.70 17.73 -22.24
CA ARG A 157 -4.28 18.05 -22.47
C ARG A 157 -3.91 17.88 -23.95
N GLU A 158 -4.38 16.83 -24.60
CA GLU A 158 -4.15 16.58 -26.03
C GLU A 158 -4.81 17.63 -26.93
N ASN A 159 -5.99 18.12 -26.53
CA ASN A 159 -6.75 19.08 -27.34
C ASN A 159 -6.38 20.54 -27.07
N GLY A 160 -5.90 20.88 -25.87
CA GLY A 160 -5.60 22.25 -25.45
C GLY A 160 -6.83 23.19 -25.38
N HIS A 161 -8.05 22.65 -25.48
CA HIS A 161 -9.28 23.43 -25.56
C HIS A 161 -10.47 22.67 -24.98
N THR A 162 -11.16 23.26 -24.00
CA THR A 162 -12.21 22.59 -23.20
C THR A 162 -13.41 22.12 -24.03
N VAL A 163 -13.91 22.96 -24.95
CA VAL A 163 -15.03 22.58 -25.83
C VAL A 163 -14.63 21.44 -26.79
N LYS A 164 -13.48 21.55 -27.46
CA LYS A 164 -12.97 20.52 -28.38
C LYS A 164 -12.73 19.18 -27.66
N ALA A 165 -12.19 19.21 -26.45
CA ALA A 165 -12.02 18.00 -25.63
C ALA A 165 -13.36 17.33 -25.35
N ARG A 166 -14.37 18.12 -24.93
CA ARG A 166 -15.74 17.60 -24.72
C ARG A 166 -16.33 17.04 -25.99
N SER A 167 -16.14 17.69 -27.14
CA SER A 167 -16.57 17.17 -28.44
C SER A 167 -15.88 15.86 -28.84
N THR A 168 -14.61 15.70 -28.50
CA THR A 168 -13.84 14.47 -28.77
C THR A 168 -14.34 13.29 -27.95
N MET A 169 -14.77 13.55 -26.71
CA MET A 169 -15.32 12.54 -25.81
C MET A 169 -16.83 12.32 -26.00
N ALA A 170 -17.50 13.19 -26.73
CA ALA A 170 -18.95 13.18 -26.81
C ALA A 170 -19.49 12.06 -27.71
N ASN A 171 -20.60 11.48 -27.27
CA ASN A 171 -21.52 10.71 -28.10
C ASN A 171 -22.98 11.22 -27.94
N SER A 172 -23.15 12.48 -27.51
CA SER A 172 -24.45 13.03 -27.08
C SER A 172 -25.37 13.40 -28.25
N PRO A 173 -26.69 13.12 -28.14
CA PRO A 173 -27.70 13.47 -29.15
C PRO A 173 -28.19 14.94 -29.10
N GLU A 174 -27.85 15.74 -28.09
CA GLU A 174 -28.43 17.09 -27.89
C GLU A 174 -27.80 18.19 -28.76
N ALA A 175 -26.65 17.93 -29.37
CA ALA A 175 -26.09 18.69 -30.47
C ALA A 175 -25.03 17.82 -31.13
N ASP A 176 -24.94 17.82 -32.46
CA ASP A 176 -24.16 16.88 -33.29
C ASP A 176 -22.70 16.63 -32.84
N LYS A 177 -22.12 17.41 -31.91
CA LYS A 177 -20.75 17.28 -31.39
C LYS A 177 -20.53 17.80 -29.94
N PHE A 178 -21.51 17.89 -29.04
CA PHE A 178 -21.26 18.41 -27.67
C PHE A 178 -21.98 17.62 -26.56
N ALA A 179 -21.20 17.01 -25.66
CA ALA A 179 -21.70 16.45 -24.42
C ALA A 179 -21.42 17.40 -23.24
N PHE A 180 -22.38 17.54 -22.31
CA PHE A 180 -22.16 18.20 -21.02
C PHE A 180 -21.01 17.56 -20.21
N GLY A 181 -20.68 16.30 -20.53
CA GLY A 181 -19.67 15.48 -19.84
C GLY A 181 -20.30 14.33 -19.03
N HIS A 182 -21.62 14.13 -19.13
CA HIS A 182 -22.33 13.03 -18.48
C HIS A 182 -22.24 11.71 -19.26
N GLU A 183 -21.91 11.77 -20.56
CA GLU A 183 -21.67 10.63 -21.44
C GLU A 183 -20.31 10.84 -22.11
N LEU A 184 -19.48 9.80 -22.07
CA LEU A 184 -18.15 9.73 -22.64
C LEU A 184 -18.15 8.82 -23.87
N SER A 185 -16.97 8.65 -24.47
CA SER A 185 -16.74 7.71 -25.56
C SER A 185 -17.27 6.31 -25.19
N ASN A 186 -17.73 5.56 -26.19
CA ASN A 186 -18.37 4.24 -26.02
C ASN A 186 -19.66 4.25 -25.17
N LYS A 187 -20.37 5.38 -25.10
CA LYS A 187 -21.62 5.54 -24.32
C LYS A 187 -21.45 5.36 -22.81
N MET A 188 -20.22 5.46 -22.31
CA MET A 188 -19.95 5.31 -20.88
C MET A 188 -20.42 6.54 -20.13
N LEU A 189 -21.36 6.36 -19.20
CA LEU A 189 -21.89 7.47 -18.41
C LEU A 189 -20.95 7.86 -17.29
N ALA A 190 -20.74 9.15 -17.01
CA ALA A 190 -20.11 9.59 -15.77
C ALA A 190 -21.18 9.60 -14.64
N ILE A 191 -20.95 8.83 -13.58
CA ILE A 191 -21.97 8.54 -12.57
C ILE A 191 -21.51 9.08 -11.20
N SER A 192 -22.43 9.63 -10.40
CA SER A 192 -22.10 9.99 -9.02
C SER A 192 -21.96 8.73 -8.14
N PRO A 193 -20.90 8.60 -7.31
CA PRO A 193 -20.78 7.52 -6.35
C PRO A 193 -21.80 7.61 -5.20
N LYS A 194 -22.43 8.78 -4.98
CA LYS A 194 -23.37 8.99 -3.88
C LYS A 194 -24.52 7.98 -3.91
N GLY A 195 -24.76 7.31 -2.78
CA GLY A 195 -25.79 6.29 -2.61
C GLY A 195 -25.48 4.94 -3.28
N LYS A 196 -24.31 4.78 -3.89
CA LYS A 196 -23.84 3.50 -4.44
C LYS A 196 -23.26 2.64 -3.32
N LYS A 197 -23.36 1.32 -3.49
CA LYS A 197 -22.85 0.36 -2.50
C LYS A 197 -21.41 -0.02 -2.80
N CYS A 198 -20.57 0.03 -1.76
CA CYS A 198 -19.18 -0.43 -1.81
C CYS A 198 -19.00 -1.63 -0.89
N LEU A 199 -18.43 -2.71 -1.40
CA LEU A 199 -17.91 -3.81 -0.59
C LEU A 199 -16.41 -3.61 -0.35
N LEU A 200 -16.04 -3.43 0.91
CA LEU A 200 -14.65 -3.38 1.32
C LEU A 200 -14.17 -4.77 1.75
N LEU A 201 -13.20 -5.32 1.04
CA LEU A 201 -12.55 -6.58 1.40
C LEU A 201 -11.39 -6.26 2.37
N GLY A 202 -11.61 -6.55 3.66
CA GLY A 202 -10.67 -6.27 4.74
C GLY A 202 -10.93 -4.96 5.48
N LEU A 203 -11.28 -5.06 6.78
CA LEU A 203 -11.55 -3.93 7.66
C LEU A 203 -10.40 -3.69 8.67
N GLY A 204 -9.16 -3.70 8.19
CA GLY A 204 -7.96 -3.36 8.97
C GLY A 204 -7.80 -1.84 9.18
N SER A 205 -6.63 -1.38 9.61
CA SER A 205 -6.38 0.07 9.83
C SER A 205 -6.62 0.90 8.57
N ILE A 206 -6.11 0.46 7.41
CA ILE A 206 -6.34 1.10 6.11
C ILE A 206 -7.82 0.99 5.72
N GLY A 207 -8.41 -0.20 5.80
CA GLY A 207 -9.80 -0.44 5.43
C GLY A 207 -10.79 0.46 6.17
N LYS A 208 -10.60 0.69 7.47
CA LYS A 208 -11.44 1.61 8.26
C LYS A 208 -11.37 3.04 7.72
N GLN A 209 -10.18 3.54 7.38
CA GLN A 209 -10.03 4.88 6.80
C GLN A 209 -10.67 4.98 5.42
N ILE A 210 -10.53 3.94 4.58
CA ILE A 210 -11.24 3.85 3.29
C ILE A 210 -12.75 3.93 3.51
N ALA A 211 -13.30 3.11 4.41
CA ALA A 211 -14.73 3.06 4.69
C ALA A 211 -15.27 4.43 5.16
N ILE A 212 -14.56 5.11 6.07
CA ILE A 212 -14.91 6.46 6.52
C ILE A 212 -14.92 7.44 5.35
N LYS A 213 -13.87 7.47 4.53
CA LYS A 213 -13.76 8.40 3.40
C LYS A 213 -14.81 8.17 2.32
N LEU A 214 -15.10 6.90 2.00
CA LEU A 214 -16.15 6.56 1.04
C LEU A 214 -17.54 6.94 1.56
N GLN A 215 -17.85 6.66 2.84
CA GLN A 215 -19.15 6.96 3.41
C GLN A 215 -19.34 8.46 3.65
N MET A 216 -18.40 9.13 4.32
CA MET A 216 -18.52 10.54 4.72
C MET A 216 -18.14 11.50 3.59
N GLY A 217 -17.14 11.14 2.78
CA GLY A 217 -16.66 11.99 1.68
C GLY A 217 -17.49 11.84 0.41
N LEU A 218 -17.78 10.60 -0.01
CA LEU A 218 -18.53 10.34 -1.26
C LEU A 218 -20.01 10.03 -1.04
N GLY A 219 -20.46 9.80 0.19
CA GLY A 219 -21.85 9.45 0.48
C GLY A 219 -22.22 8.04 0.02
N MET A 220 -21.27 7.10 -0.01
CA MET A 220 -21.51 5.70 -0.37
C MET A 220 -22.08 4.89 0.80
N GLU A 221 -22.83 3.84 0.48
CA GLU A 221 -23.23 2.81 1.46
C GLU A 221 -22.10 1.78 1.55
N VAL A 222 -21.40 1.73 2.68
CA VAL A 222 -20.23 0.86 2.85
C VAL A 222 -20.59 -0.41 3.62
N HIS A 223 -20.26 -1.53 3.01
CA HIS A 223 -20.26 -2.86 3.60
C HIS A 223 -18.82 -3.35 3.68
N TYR A 224 -18.55 -4.34 4.53
CA TYR A 224 -17.25 -4.99 4.56
C TYR A 224 -17.36 -6.50 4.63
N ALA A 225 -16.39 -7.18 4.04
CA ALA A 225 -16.21 -8.62 4.22
C ALA A 225 -14.95 -8.92 5.02
N ALA A 226 -15.10 -9.81 5.99
CA ALA A 226 -14.02 -10.33 6.81
C ALA A 226 -14.37 -11.74 7.30
N ARG A 227 -13.44 -12.39 8.01
CA ARG A 227 -13.68 -13.70 8.64
C ARG A 227 -14.64 -13.61 9.83
N HIS A 228 -14.57 -12.51 10.57
CA HIS A 228 -15.36 -12.26 11.76
C HIS A 228 -15.86 -10.81 11.73
N GLU A 229 -17.03 -10.59 12.34
CA GLU A 229 -17.59 -9.26 12.51
C GLU A 229 -16.68 -8.44 13.46
N ALA A 230 -16.43 -7.19 13.09
CA ALA A 230 -15.71 -6.24 13.94
C ALA A 230 -16.67 -5.59 14.93
N ASP A 231 -16.24 -5.44 16.18
CA ASP A 231 -17.00 -4.70 17.19
C ASP A 231 -17.22 -3.25 16.75
N VAL A 232 -18.35 -2.65 17.13
CA VAL A 232 -18.69 -1.25 16.78
C VAL A 232 -17.59 -0.26 17.22
N LYS A 233 -16.94 -0.54 18.36
CA LYS A 233 -15.78 0.24 18.82
C LYS A 233 -14.61 0.15 17.83
N ASP A 234 -14.36 -1.04 17.30
CA ASP A 234 -13.33 -1.26 16.28
C ASP A 234 -13.70 -0.62 14.95
N GLN A 235 -14.99 -0.48 14.63
CA GLN A 235 -15.47 0.25 13.45
C GLN A 235 -15.41 1.77 13.61
N GLY A 236 -14.98 2.26 14.76
CA GLY A 236 -14.86 3.69 14.98
C GLY A 236 -16.13 4.38 15.41
N GLY A 237 -17.11 3.64 15.92
CA GLY A 237 -18.47 4.14 16.18
C GLY A 237 -19.35 4.18 14.93
N PHE A 238 -18.81 3.76 13.78
CA PHE A 238 -19.61 3.53 12.57
C PHE A 238 -20.26 2.15 12.62
N HIS A 239 -21.38 2.02 11.89
CA HIS A 239 -22.07 0.75 11.70
C HIS A 239 -22.06 0.40 10.21
N TRP A 240 -21.03 -0.34 9.79
CA TRP A 240 -20.97 -0.92 8.44
C TRP A 240 -21.56 -2.32 8.45
N LYS A 241 -22.26 -2.69 7.37
CA LYS A 241 -22.84 -4.02 7.26
C LYS A 241 -21.73 -5.06 7.05
N PHE A 242 -21.69 -6.06 7.92
CA PHE A 242 -20.76 -7.18 7.86
C PHE A 242 -21.23 -8.27 6.90
N HIS A 243 -20.29 -8.83 6.15
CA HIS A 243 -20.45 -10.08 5.40
C HIS A 243 -19.33 -11.04 5.78
N ASN A 244 -19.67 -12.31 6.02
CA ASN A 244 -18.66 -13.35 6.15
C ASN A 244 -18.06 -13.62 4.76
N ILE A 245 -16.74 -13.44 4.62
CA ILE A 245 -16.07 -13.56 3.32
C ILE A 245 -16.16 -14.98 2.73
N GLN A 246 -16.20 -16.04 3.55
CA GLN A 246 -16.30 -17.41 3.03
C GLN A 246 -17.70 -17.69 2.48
N THR A 247 -18.73 -17.24 3.19
CA THR A 247 -20.12 -17.38 2.72
C THR A 247 -20.37 -16.54 1.47
N LEU A 248 -19.92 -15.29 1.47
CA LEU A 248 -20.12 -14.35 0.36
C LEU A 248 -19.50 -14.83 -0.96
N LEU A 249 -18.40 -15.58 -0.86
CA LEU A 249 -17.68 -16.12 -2.02
C LEU A 249 -18.16 -17.50 -2.46
N SER A 250 -18.99 -18.18 -1.66
CA SER A 250 -19.42 -19.56 -1.96
C SER A 250 -20.26 -19.65 -3.24
N GLU A 251 -20.19 -20.80 -3.92
CA GLU A 251 -20.92 -21.08 -5.17
C GLU A 251 -22.46 -21.13 -5.00
N ASN A 252 -22.94 -21.34 -3.77
CA ASN A 252 -24.35 -21.63 -3.48
C ASN A 252 -25.21 -20.39 -3.19
N ASP A 253 -24.64 -19.18 -3.26
CA ASP A 253 -25.36 -17.94 -3.00
C ASP A 253 -25.62 -17.21 -4.33
N ASP A 254 -26.89 -17.06 -4.71
CA ASP A 254 -27.32 -16.37 -5.93
C ASP A 254 -27.15 -14.84 -5.79
N SER A 255 -25.87 -14.46 -5.78
CA SER A 255 -25.20 -13.17 -5.99
C SER A 255 -25.55 -11.99 -5.05
N GLU A 256 -25.29 -12.14 -3.74
CA GLU A 256 -25.13 -10.96 -2.85
C GLU A 256 -24.13 -9.94 -3.42
N LEU A 257 -23.14 -10.38 -4.22
CA LEU A 257 -22.13 -9.52 -4.84
C LEU A 257 -22.66 -8.55 -5.90
N ASN A 258 -23.77 -8.87 -6.58
CA ASN A 258 -24.31 -8.06 -7.67
C ASN A 258 -24.92 -6.72 -7.18
N GLN A 259 -25.19 -6.60 -5.88
CA GLN A 259 -25.68 -5.35 -5.30
C GLN A 259 -24.60 -4.27 -5.20
N PHE A 260 -23.32 -4.65 -5.27
CA PHE A 260 -22.20 -3.73 -5.09
C PHE A 260 -21.81 -3.08 -6.41
N ASN A 261 -21.63 -1.76 -6.36
CA ASN A 261 -21.14 -0.97 -7.49
C ASN A 261 -19.63 -0.74 -7.42
N ALA A 262 -19.03 -0.92 -6.24
CA ALA A 262 -17.60 -0.89 -6.05
C ALA A 262 -17.14 -2.03 -5.14
N VAL A 263 -15.97 -2.58 -5.43
CA VAL A 263 -15.24 -3.50 -4.55
C VAL A 263 -13.86 -2.91 -4.34
N VAL A 264 -13.48 -2.70 -3.08
CA VAL A 264 -12.15 -2.21 -2.71
C VAL A 264 -11.40 -3.29 -1.95
N VAL A 265 -10.23 -3.68 -2.46
CA VAL A 265 -9.36 -4.69 -1.87
C VAL A 265 -8.31 -4.01 -0.99
N ALA A 266 -8.37 -4.29 0.31
CA ALA A 266 -7.39 -3.85 1.31
C ALA A 266 -6.89 -5.03 2.17
N LEU A 267 -6.90 -6.24 1.60
CA LEU A 267 -6.44 -7.47 2.25
C LEU A 267 -4.91 -7.63 2.16
N PRO A 268 -4.29 -8.32 3.12
CA PRO A 268 -2.91 -8.81 2.96
C PRO A 268 -2.85 -9.96 1.94
N ALA A 269 -1.69 -10.15 1.29
CA ALA A 269 -1.42 -11.35 0.50
C ALA A 269 -1.13 -12.53 1.42
N THR A 270 -1.96 -13.57 1.31
CA THR A 270 -1.79 -14.86 1.97
C THR A 270 -2.20 -15.96 0.99
N PRO A 271 -1.87 -17.24 1.25
CA PRO A 271 -2.35 -18.33 0.40
C PRO A 271 -3.87 -18.37 0.23
N GLN A 272 -4.63 -17.87 1.21
CA GLN A 272 -6.09 -17.82 1.18
C GLN A 272 -6.65 -16.61 0.42
N THR A 273 -5.84 -15.58 0.16
CA THR A 273 -6.25 -14.39 -0.59
C THR A 273 -5.67 -14.36 -2.00
N TYR A 274 -4.80 -15.31 -2.35
CA TYR A 274 -4.26 -15.46 -3.69
C TYR A 274 -5.39 -15.66 -4.71
N HIS A 275 -5.44 -14.80 -5.73
CA HIS A 275 -6.47 -14.80 -6.76
C HIS A 275 -7.90 -14.85 -6.19
N LEU A 276 -8.13 -14.20 -5.05
CA LEU A 276 -9.46 -14.08 -4.46
C LEU A 276 -10.43 -13.37 -5.41
N ILE A 277 -9.93 -12.38 -6.16
CA ILE A 277 -10.66 -11.75 -7.25
C ILE A 277 -10.30 -12.49 -8.54
N ASN A 278 -11.05 -13.56 -8.82
CA ASN A 278 -10.92 -14.38 -10.02
C ASN A 278 -12.14 -14.22 -10.95
N SER A 279 -12.21 -15.03 -12.02
CA SER A 279 -13.31 -15.00 -12.98
C SER A 279 -14.67 -15.31 -12.35
N GLU A 280 -14.74 -16.24 -11.40
CA GLU A 280 -15.97 -16.58 -10.70
C GLU A 280 -16.48 -15.40 -9.84
N PHE A 281 -15.58 -14.73 -9.11
CA PHE A 281 -15.91 -13.52 -8.35
C PHE A 281 -16.50 -12.44 -9.28
N LEU A 282 -15.82 -12.16 -10.38
CA LEU A 282 -16.22 -11.10 -11.32
C LEU A 282 -17.55 -11.42 -12.02
N GLN A 283 -17.84 -12.69 -12.30
CA GLN A 283 -19.11 -13.12 -12.89
C GLN A 283 -20.31 -12.91 -11.96
N LYS A 284 -20.11 -12.99 -10.64
CA LYS A 284 -21.16 -12.75 -9.63
C LYS A 284 -21.39 -11.25 -9.39
N CYS A 285 -20.50 -10.38 -9.86
CA CYS A 285 -20.58 -8.94 -9.65
C CYS A 285 -21.50 -8.24 -10.65
N ASN A 286 -21.82 -6.99 -10.33
CA ASN A 286 -22.48 -6.08 -11.24
C ASN A 286 -21.60 -5.78 -12.46
N LYS A 287 -22.17 -5.73 -13.67
CA LYS A 287 -21.43 -5.34 -14.89
C LYS A 287 -20.84 -3.93 -14.84
N GLU A 288 -21.44 -3.05 -14.05
CA GLU A 288 -20.96 -1.69 -13.79
C GLU A 288 -19.96 -1.60 -12.61
N LEU A 289 -19.34 -2.72 -12.22
CA LEU A 289 -18.42 -2.78 -11.07
C LEU A 289 -17.18 -1.90 -11.27
N VAL A 290 -16.90 -1.07 -10.27
CA VAL A 290 -15.60 -0.43 -10.04
C VAL A 290 -14.77 -1.29 -9.09
N LEU A 291 -13.75 -1.96 -9.61
CA LEU A 291 -12.80 -2.74 -8.81
C LEU A 291 -11.61 -1.85 -8.44
N VAL A 292 -11.22 -1.82 -7.16
CA VAL A 292 -10.02 -1.10 -6.71
C VAL A 292 -9.13 -2.01 -5.89
N ASN A 293 -7.82 -2.02 -6.17
CA ASN A 293 -6.84 -2.76 -5.38
C ASN A 293 -5.73 -1.85 -4.85
N VAL A 294 -5.64 -1.76 -3.52
CA VAL A 294 -4.56 -1.11 -2.77
C VAL A 294 -3.93 -2.06 -1.75
N GLY A 295 -4.25 -3.36 -1.86
CA GLY A 295 -3.73 -4.42 -1.00
C GLY A 295 -2.41 -4.96 -1.57
N ARG A 296 -2.51 -6.03 -2.35
CA ARG A 296 -1.38 -6.68 -3.05
C ARG A 296 -1.84 -7.17 -4.42
N GLY A 297 -0.93 -7.17 -5.39
CA GLY A 297 -1.20 -7.61 -6.76
C GLY A 297 -1.73 -9.04 -6.83
N ASP A 298 -1.10 -9.95 -6.09
CA ASP A 298 -1.44 -11.39 -6.02
C ASP A 298 -2.89 -11.72 -5.62
N ILE A 299 -3.64 -10.75 -5.11
CA ILE A 299 -5.03 -10.95 -4.70
C ILE A 299 -5.98 -10.93 -5.90
N VAL A 300 -5.57 -10.27 -6.99
CA VAL A 300 -6.36 -10.08 -8.19
C VAL A 300 -5.76 -10.89 -9.32
N ASP A 301 -6.55 -11.78 -9.89
CA ASP A 301 -6.20 -12.51 -11.10
C ASP A 301 -6.29 -11.57 -12.31
N MET A 302 -5.14 -11.17 -12.83
CA MET A 302 -5.07 -10.20 -13.93
C MET A 302 -5.53 -10.78 -15.27
N GLU A 303 -5.47 -12.11 -15.47
CA GLU A 303 -6.06 -12.74 -16.65
C GLU A 303 -7.59 -12.61 -16.61
N ALA A 304 -8.19 -12.91 -15.47
CA ALA A 304 -9.63 -12.75 -15.26
C ALA A 304 -10.10 -11.30 -15.40
N VAL A 305 -9.34 -10.34 -14.88
CA VAL A 305 -9.63 -8.91 -15.05
C VAL A 305 -9.53 -8.50 -16.53
N THR A 306 -8.50 -8.97 -17.24
CA THR A 306 -8.32 -8.65 -18.66
C THR A 306 -9.52 -9.11 -19.48
N GLU A 307 -9.97 -10.36 -19.27
CA GLU A 307 -11.18 -10.88 -19.91
C GLU A 307 -12.42 -10.08 -19.50
N ALA A 308 -12.55 -9.70 -18.23
CA ALA A 308 -13.68 -8.92 -17.74
C ALA A 308 -13.74 -7.51 -18.36
N ILE A 309 -12.59 -6.86 -18.60
CA ILE A 309 -12.52 -5.58 -19.32
C ILE A 309 -12.98 -5.78 -20.77
N ILE A 310 -12.38 -6.74 -21.48
CA ILE A 310 -12.66 -7.01 -22.91
C ILE A 310 -14.15 -7.35 -23.11
N ASN A 311 -14.74 -8.11 -22.18
CA ASN A 311 -16.13 -8.54 -22.26
C ASN A 311 -17.13 -7.53 -21.66
N GLY A 312 -16.67 -6.38 -21.16
CA GLY A 312 -17.53 -5.38 -20.53
C GLY A 312 -18.25 -5.87 -19.27
N GLN A 313 -17.61 -6.77 -18.51
CA GLN A 313 -18.09 -7.29 -17.22
C GLN A 313 -17.70 -6.40 -16.04
N ILE A 314 -16.70 -5.54 -16.22
CA ILE A 314 -16.38 -4.49 -15.25
C ILE A 314 -16.35 -3.13 -15.91
N ARG A 315 -16.72 -2.12 -15.14
CA ARG A 315 -16.71 -0.73 -15.55
C ARG A 315 -15.34 -0.08 -15.45
N HIS A 316 -14.59 -0.46 -14.42
CA HIS A 316 -13.30 0.15 -14.12
C HIS A 316 -12.45 -0.73 -13.23
N ILE A 317 -11.15 -0.70 -13.44
CA ILE A 317 -10.15 -1.15 -12.46
C ILE A 317 -9.22 0.01 -12.08
N GLY A 318 -9.13 0.27 -10.78
CA GLY A 318 -8.15 1.17 -10.20
C GLY A 318 -7.13 0.37 -9.39
N THR A 319 -5.83 0.43 -9.70
CA THR A 319 -4.84 -0.32 -8.92
C THR A 319 -3.57 0.49 -8.66
N ASP A 320 -3.08 0.37 -7.42
CA ASP A 320 -1.76 0.87 -7.00
C ASP A 320 -0.72 -0.26 -6.95
N VAL A 321 -1.16 -1.52 -7.07
CA VAL A 321 -0.31 -2.72 -6.91
C VAL A 321 -0.51 -3.70 -8.06
N PHE A 322 0.52 -4.49 -8.39
CA PHE A 322 0.52 -5.41 -9.54
C PHE A 322 1.08 -6.79 -9.16
N HIS A 323 0.65 -7.84 -9.85
CA HIS A 323 1.12 -9.22 -9.59
C HIS A 323 2.62 -9.34 -9.87
N ASP A 324 3.05 -8.87 -11.05
CA ASP A 324 4.43 -8.97 -11.52
C ASP A 324 5.24 -7.67 -11.30
N GLU A 325 5.04 -6.98 -10.17
CA GLU A 325 5.80 -5.74 -9.88
C GLU A 325 7.31 -5.93 -10.06
N PRO A 326 8.00 -5.01 -10.78
CA PRO A 326 7.57 -3.67 -11.19
C PRO A 326 6.90 -3.60 -12.59
N LYS A 327 6.56 -4.73 -13.20
CA LYS A 327 5.86 -4.76 -14.50
C LYS A 327 4.37 -4.49 -14.30
N VAL A 328 3.75 -3.97 -15.35
CA VAL A 328 2.33 -3.65 -15.40
C VAL A 328 1.73 -4.26 -16.66
N ASP A 329 0.59 -4.91 -16.51
CA ASP A 329 -0.16 -5.54 -17.61
C ASP A 329 -0.51 -4.56 -18.73
N ASP A 330 -0.38 -5.01 -19.97
CA ASP A 330 -0.59 -4.18 -21.16
C ASP A 330 -1.99 -3.58 -21.23
N ILE A 331 -3.02 -4.34 -20.84
CA ILE A 331 -4.40 -3.85 -20.84
C ILE A 331 -4.57 -2.65 -19.90
N LEU A 332 -3.94 -2.69 -18.72
CA LEU A 332 -3.99 -1.60 -17.76
C LEU A 332 -3.25 -0.36 -18.25
N ARG A 333 -2.14 -0.53 -18.98
CA ARG A 333 -1.37 0.59 -19.55
C ARG A 333 -2.10 1.26 -20.72
N ASN A 334 -2.82 0.49 -21.52
CA ASN A 334 -3.38 0.97 -22.79
C ASN A 334 -4.83 1.46 -22.67
N ASP A 335 -5.65 0.87 -21.80
CA ASP A 335 -7.06 1.25 -21.64
C ASP A 335 -7.27 2.33 -20.56
N ILE A 336 -6.90 3.56 -20.90
CA ILE A 336 -7.03 4.72 -20.00
C ILE A 336 -8.49 5.11 -19.68
N LEU A 337 -9.49 4.48 -20.32
CA LEU A 337 -10.91 4.70 -20.04
C LEU A 337 -11.42 3.74 -18.97
N GLN A 338 -11.00 2.48 -18.98
CA GLN A 338 -11.41 1.45 -18.03
C GLN A 338 -10.35 1.14 -16.96
N SER A 339 -9.17 1.76 -17.01
CA SER A 339 -8.14 1.60 -16.01
C SER A 339 -7.68 2.94 -15.41
N THR A 340 -7.28 2.91 -14.14
CA THR A 340 -6.37 3.90 -13.56
C THR A 340 -5.30 3.18 -12.76
N VAL A 341 -4.05 3.56 -12.96
CA VAL A 341 -2.90 2.90 -12.33
C VAL A 341 -2.00 3.89 -11.61
N THR A 342 -1.45 3.48 -10.48
CA THR A 342 -0.44 4.22 -9.73
C THR A 342 0.73 3.29 -9.37
N PRO A 343 1.99 3.78 -9.34
CA PRO A 343 3.16 2.91 -9.22
C PRO A 343 3.51 2.60 -7.75
N HIS A 344 2.57 1.99 -7.01
CA HIS A 344 2.75 1.62 -5.61
C HIS A 344 3.11 2.81 -4.70
N VAL A 345 2.35 3.89 -4.85
CA VAL A 345 2.53 5.18 -4.17
C VAL A 345 1.41 5.49 -3.19
N GLY A 346 0.54 4.53 -2.86
CA GLY A 346 -0.61 4.77 -2.00
C GLY A 346 -0.26 5.42 -0.67
N SER A 347 0.93 5.12 -0.12
CA SER A 347 1.42 5.74 1.12
C SER A 347 2.54 6.78 0.91
N ALA A 348 2.77 7.28 -0.30
CA ALA A 348 3.96 8.08 -0.60
C ALA A 348 3.73 9.59 -0.32
N THR A 349 3.72 9.98 0.96
CA THR A 349 3.67 11.39 1.41
C THR A 349 4.99 11.83 2.04
N SER A 350 5.29 13.14 2.00
CA SER A 350 6.49 13.71 2.62
C SER A 350 6.52 13.52 4.14
N GLU A 351 5.36 13.62 4.75
CA GLU A 351 5.07 13.47 6.17
C GLU A 351 5.39 12.04 6.59
N LEU A 352 4.84 11.05 5.88
CA LEU A 352 5.09 9.65 6.16
C LEU A 352 6.52 9.23 5.86
N PHE A 353 7.13 9.74 4.79
CA PHE A 353 8.56 9.52 4.54
C PHE A 353 9.39 9.99 5.75
N SER A 354 9.13 11.19 6.25
CA SER A 354 9.84 11.75 7.39
C SER A 354 9.60 10.93 8.66
N GLN A 355 8.35 10.64 8.97
CA GLN A 355 7.96 9.89 10.17
C GLN A 355 8.50 8.46 10.17
N SER A 356 8.44 7.77 9.03
CA SER A 356 8.96 6.40 8.91
C SER A 356 10.49 6.34 9.00
N CYS A 357 11.19 7.37 8.51
CA CYS A 357 12.62 7.52 8.73
C CYS A 357 12.94 7.69 10.23
N GLU A 358 12.27 8.61 10.92
CA GLU A 358 12.47 8.85 12.35
C GLU A 358 12.18 7.59 13.17
N PHE A 359 11.11 6.88 12.84
CA PHE A 359 10.74 5.64 13.51
C PHE A 359 11.82 4.56 13.35
N ALA A 360 12.31 4.35 12.12
CA ALA A 360 13.35 3.36 11.85
C ALA A 360 14.66 3.70 12.58
N LEU A 361 15.12 4.95 12.51
CA LEU A 361 16.33 5.40 13.19
C LEU A 361 16.19 5.31 14.72
N THR A 362 15.03 5.68 15.27
CA THR A 362 14.75 5.57 16.71
C THR A 362 14.82 4.13 17.18
N ASN A 363 14.25 3.18 16.44
CA ASN A 363 14.36 1.75 16.77
C ASN A 363 15.82 1.28 16.74
N ILE A 364 16.60 1.68 15.74
CA ILE A 364 18.03 1.36 15.66
C ILE A 364 18.76 1.85 16.92
N VAL A 365 18.58 3.11 17.28
CA VAL A 365 19.26 3.71 18.44
C VAL A 365 18.84 3.02 19.73
N ARG A 366 17.56 2.69 19.90
CA ARG A 366 17.06 1.98 21.09
C ARG A 366 17.64 0.59 21.23
N THR A 367 17.67 -0.18 20.14
CA THR A 367 18.19 -1.55 20.19
C THR A 367 19.70 -1.58 20.40
N THR A 368 20.42 -0.62 19.83
CA THR A 368 21.88 -0.71 19.72
C THR A 368 22.62 0.20 20.69
N SER A 369 22.02 1.28 21.21
CA SER A 369 22.66 2.17 22.17
C SER A 369 22.61 1.62 23.59
N ASN A 370 23.63 1.93 24.38
CA ASN A 370 23.61 1.62 25.81
C ASN A 370 22.85 2.67 26.64
N ARG A 371 22.53 3.83 26.07
CA ARG A 371 21.92 4.97 26.78
C ARG A 371 20.46 4.75 27.17
N TYR A 372 19.74 3.95 26.39
CA TYR A 372 18.30 3.76 26.54
C TYR A 372 17.91 2.44 27.22
N LYS A 373 18.89 1.69 27.77
CA LYS A 373 18.64 0.39 28.41
C LYS A 373 17.86 0.48 29.72
N ASP A 374 17.93 1.62 30.42
CA ASP A 374 17.37 1.82 31.77
C ASP A 374 16.21 2.84 31.82
N GLU A 375 15.71 3.34 30.69
CA GLU A 375 14.58 4.28 30.70
C GLU A 375 13.23 3.58 30.95
N PRO A 376 12.42 4.04 31.93
CA PRO A 376 11.15 3.39 32.31
C PRO A 376 10.06 3.44 31.22
N ASN A 377 10.22 4.26 30.18
CA ASN A 377 9.29 4.36 29.04
C ASN A 377 9.66 3.43 27.87
N HIS A 378 10.50 2.42 28.11
CA HIS A 378 10.87 1.40 27.11
C HIS A 378 9.64 0.65 26.54
N SER A 379 8.49 0.71 27.22
CA SER A 379 7.20 0.11 26.86
C SER A 379 6.16 1.04 26.20
N ASP A 380 6.28 2.37 26.35
CA ASP A 380 5.16 3.29 26.11
C ASP A 380 5.10 3.87 24.69
N LEU A 381 6.20 3.78 23.95
CA LEU A 381 6.15 3.87 22.50
C LEU A 381 6.02 2.45 21.99
N LYS A 382 4.81 2.05 21.54
CA LYS A 382 4.54 0.72 20.96
C LYS A 382 5.59 0.39 19.90
N LEU A 383 6.62 -0.35 20.29
CA LEU A 383 7.73 -0.75 19.42
C LEU A 383 7.17 -1.78 18.45
N CYS A 384 7.07 -1.41 17.18
CA CYS A 384 6.60 -2.29 16.11
C CYS A 384 7.70 -3.30 15.78
N ARG A 385 7.72 -4.39 16.54
CA ARG A 385 8.67 -5.49 16.42
C ARG A 385 7.98 -6.69 15.80
N VAL A 386 8.55 -7.22 14.73
CA VAL A 386 8.01 -8.40 14.03
C VAL A 386 8.55 -9.70 14.65
N ILE A 387 9.77 -9.69 15.20
CA ILE A 387 10.44 -10.82 15.90
C ILE A 387 11.51 -10.35 16.86
#